data_AF-A0A940U6V7-F1
#
_entry.id   AF-A0A940U6V7-F1
#
_cell.length_a   1.000
_cell.length_b   1.000
_cell.length_c   1.000
_cell.angle_alpha   90.00
_cell.angle_beta   90.00
_cell.angle_gamma   90.00
#
_symmetry.space_group_name_H-M   'P 1'
#
loop_
_entity.id
_entity.type
_entity.pdbx_description
1 polymer ?
#
loop_
_entity_poly.entity_id
_entity_poly.type
_entity_poly.pdbx_seq_one_letter_code
_entity_poly.pdbx_strand_id
1 'polypeptide(L)'
;PLMGDRFARSLMAPIPPPAILSLIQGGYPVDLVFRVMVQEVNGIRNRFGGSTRVQGADPEFEALVGKMRKIQSAGNIGLRITAKSKDKEQAAVMVLRAPRDPETESLSAEVRKILGLDPAANEFNVVYGAIPRNKQEIAILTRSFLEIIIDQAASIEVPEAHVAEKRVIPTFVEKTTTGEKIPPLIRIQSSREKPEDAFISVRYRNVYFWIDDRDPKSKSLFSFLLFISTLVETGEKGPAPVVTIPTN
;
A
#
# COMPACT_ATOMS: atom_id res chain seq x y z
N PRO A 1 -12.30 21.08 10.01
CA PRO A 1 -13.10 19.93 9.53
C PRO A 1 -13.22 19.94 8.01
N LEU A 2 -12.75 18.89 7.34
CA LEU A 2 -13.01 18.71 5.90
C LEU A 2 -14.52 18.52 5.72
N MET A 3 -15.17 19.40 4.97
CA MET A 3 -16.60 19.26 4.62
C MET A 3 -16.80 17.98 3.79
N GLY A 4 -17.93 17.28 4.02
CA GLY A 4 -18.16 15.90 3.60
C GLY A 4 -17.78 15.52 2.16
N ASP A 5 -17.98 16.40 1.16
CA ASP A 5 -17.60 16.12 -0.23
C ASP A 5 -16.07 16.02 -0.43
N ARG A 6 -15.30 16.89 0.22
CA ARG A 6 -13.82 16.87 0.10
C ARG A 6 -13.21 15.64 0.76
N PHE A 7 -13.73 15.24 1.92
CA PHE A 7 -13.30 14.02 2.59
C PHE A 7 -13.67 12.77 1.77
N ALA A 8 -14.88 12.72 1.20
CA ALA A 8 -15.28 11.60 0.34
C ALA A 8 -14.37 11.48 -0.89
N ARG A 9 -14.05 12.61 -1.54
CA ARG A 9 -13.12 12.63 -2.68
C ARG A 9 -11.71 12.19 -2.31
N SER A 10 -11.18 12.64 -1.17
CA SER A 10 -9.83 12.23 -0.72
C SER A 10 -9.75 10.73 -0.44
N LEU A 11 -10.82 10.11 0.08
CA LEU A 11 -10.88 8.66 0.31
C LEU A 11 -10.85 7.84 -0.99
N MET A 12 -11.41 8.38 -2.07
CA MET A 12 -11.51 7.71 -3.38
C MET A 12 -10.33 8.01 -4.31
N ALA A 13 -9.58 9.08 -4.05
CA ALA A 13 -8.42 9.44 -4.85
C ALA A 13 -7.27 8.43 -4.64
N PRO A 14 -6.65 7.91 -5.72
CA PRO A 14 -5.45 7.10 -5.62
C PRO A 14 -4.31 7.86 -4.93
N ILE A 15 -3.55 7.16 -4.09
CA ILE A 15 -2.41 7.77 -3.39
C ILE A 15 -1.30 8.08 -4.41
N PRO A 16 -0.79 9.32 -4.52
CA PRO A 16 0.24 9.63 -5.51
C PRO A 16 1.52 8.81 -5.31
N PRO A 17 2.17 8.28 -6.37
CA PRO A 17 3.43 7.53 -6.24
C PRO A 17 4.53 8.23 -5.43
N PRO A 18 4.75 9.56 -5.52
CA PRO A 18 5.74 10.24 -4.67
C PRO A 18 5.50 10.06 -3.17
N ALA A 19 4.24 9.96 -2.71
CA ALA A 19 3.91 9.73 -1.31
C ALA A 19 4.32 8.31 -0.87
N ILE A 20 4.05 7.29 -1.70
CA ILE A 20 4.47 5.91 -1.47
C ILE A 20 6.00 5.82 -1.36
N LEU A 21 6.70 6.45 -2.30
CA LEU A 21 8.15 6.44 -2.30
C LEU A 21 8.74 7.17 -1.09
N SER A 22 8.10 8.26 -0.64
CA SER A 22 8.50 8.97 0.58
C SER A 22 8.42 8.08 1.82
N LEU A 23 7.41 7.19 1.92
CA LEU A 23 7.33 6.20 3.01
C LEU A 23 8.51 5.22 2.96
N ILE A 24 8.84 4.72 1.77
CA ILE A 24 9.96 3.78 1.57
C ILE A 24 11.28 4.46 1.95
N GLN A 25 11.47 5.73 1.57
CA GLN A 25 12.63 6.53 1.94
C GLN A 25 12.67 6.80 3.46
N GLY A 26 11.52 6.97 4.10
CA GLY A 26 11.37 7.10 5.55
C GLY A 26 11.64 5.81 6.33
N GLY A 27 11.94 4.70 5.65
CA GLY A 27 12.32 3.43 6.27
C GLY A 27 11.16 2.44 6.43
N TYR A 28 9.95 2.75 5.97
CA TYR A 28 8.87 1.77 5.93
C TYR A 28 9.24 0.61 4.99
N PRO A 29 9.00 -0.66 5.38
CA PRO A 29 9.33 -1.80 4.53
C PRO A 29 8.64 -1.72 3.17
N VAL A 30 9.42 -1.79 2.09
CA VAL A 30 8.89 -1.67 0.72
C VAL A 30 7.87 -2.76 0.39
N ASP A 31 8.06 -3.97 0.94
CA ASP A 31 7.12 -5.07 0.81
C ASP A 31 5.79 -4.81 1.50
N LEU A 32 5.80 -4.23 2.70
CA LEU A 32 4.58 -3.80 3.38
C LEU A 32 3.88 -2.68 2.61
N VAL A 33 4.62 -1.64 2.23
CA VAL A 33 4.10 -0.48 1.52
C VAL A 33 3.47 -0.90 0.19
N PHE A 34 4.15 -1.72 -0.61
CA PHE A 34 3.62 -2.17 -1.90
C PHE A 34 2.42 -3.11 -1.72
N ARG A 35 2.47 -4.07 -0.80
CA ARG A 35 1.33 -4.97 -0.55
C ARG A 35 0.07 -4.21 -0.11
N VAL A 36 0.21 -3.13 0.65
CA VAL A 36 -0.93 -2.32 1.12
C VAL A 36 -1.39 -1.32 0.07
N MET A 37 -0.48 -0.57 -0.55
CA MET A 37 -0.82 0.67 -1.26
C MET A 37 -0.75 0.57 -2.79
N VAL A 38 -0.15 -0.50 -3.33
CA VAL A 38 0.02 -0.69 -4.77
C VAL A 38 -0.98 -1.71 -5.28
N GLN A 39 -1.66 -1.39 -6.37
CA GLN A 39 -2.51 -2.32 -7.09
C GLN A 39 -1.71 -3.09 -8.14
N GLU A 40 -0.85 -2.38 -8.86
CA GLU A 40 -0.07 -2.95 -9.96
C GLU A 40 1.26 -2.20 -10.11
N VAL A 41 2.31 -2.91 -10.50
CA VAL A 41 3.60 -2.32 -10.86
C VAL A 41 4.11 -2.95 -12.15
N ASN A 42 4.29 -2.14 -13.19
CA ASN A 42 4.68 -2.58 -14.53
C ASN A 42 3.90 -3.79 -15.07
N GLY A 43 2.56 -3.81 -14.97
CA GLY A 43 1.75 -4.95 -15.41
C GLY A 43 1.56 -6.04 -14.36
N ILE A 44 2.36 -6.05 -13.28
CA ILE A 44 2.37 -7.11 -12.27
C ILE A 44 1.37 -6.77 -11.16
N ARG A 45 0.32 -7.57 -11.04
CA ARG A 45 -0.82 -7.29 -10.16
C ARG A 45 -0.59 -7.79 -8.76
N ASN A 46 -0.94 -6.95 -7.81
CA ASN A 46 -1.03 -7.29 -6.39
C ASN A 46 -2.40 -7.93 -6.09
N ARG A 47 -2.51 -8.65 -4.97
CA ARG A 47 -3.74 -9.27 -4.49
C ARG A 47 -4.78 -8.23 -4.07
N PHE A 48 -6.06 -8.52 -4.29
CA PHE A 48 -7.16 -7.69 -3.81
C PHE A 48 -8.31 -8.58 -3.33
N GLY A 49 -8.71 -8.43 -2.06
CA GLY A 49 -9.76 -9.23 -1.42
C GLY A 49 -11.16 -8.64 -1.51
N GLY A 50 -11.33 -7.44 -2.09
CA GLY A 50 -12.64 -6.78 -2.15
C GLY A 50 -13.68 -7.58 -2.93
N SER A 51 -14.91 -7.65 -2.39
CA SER A 51 -16.00 -8.52 -2.87
C SER A 51 -16.34 -8.38 -4.36
N THR A 52 -16.14 -7.20 -4.93
CA THR A 52 -16.42 -6.90 -6.34
C THR A 52 -15.29 -7.28 -7.30
N ARG A 53 -14.07 -7.52 -6.80
CA ARG A 53 -12.88 -7.78 -7.63
C ARG A 53 -11.87 -8.69 -6.92
N VAL A 54 -12.32 -9.84 -6.41
CA VAL A 54 -11.43 -10.78 -5.73
C VAL A 54 -10.37 -11.29 -6.70
N GLN A 55 -9.10 -11.08 -6.36
CA GLN A 55 -7.96 -11.42 -7.20
C GLN A 55 -6.75 -11.79 -6.33
N GLY A 56 -6.06 -12.89 -6.66
CA GLY A 56 -4.75 -13.23 -6.10
C GLY A 56 -3.63 -12.41 -6.75
N ALA A 57 -2.52 -12.23 -6.03
CA ALA A 57 -1.33 -11.60 -6.61
C ALA A 57 -0.75 -12.47 -7.73
N ASP A 58 -0.19 -11.82 -8.76
CA ASP A 58 0.65 -12.52 -9.73
C ASP A 58 1.91 -13.05 -8.99
N PRO A 59 2.41 -14.28 -9.26
CA PRO A 59 3.54 -14.86 -8.53
C PRO A 59 4.81 -13.98 -8.52
N GLU A 60 5.02 -13.23 -9.59
CA GLU A 60 6.10 -12.27 -9.76
C GLU A 60 6.03 -11.12 -8.76
N PHE A 61 4.82 -10.75 -8.29
CA PHE A 61 4.64 -9.66 -7.34
C PHE A 61 5.33 -9.98 -6.00
N GLU A 62 5.08 -11.18 -5.48
CA GLU A 62 5.67 -11.66 -4.22
C GLU A 62 7.19 -11.78 -4.34
N ALA A 63 7.68 -12.30 -5.47
CA ALA A 63 9.09 -12.39 -5.77
C ALA A 63 9.75 -10.99 -5.88
N LEU A 64 9.04 -10.01 -6.46
CA LEU A 64 9.50 -8.63 -6.62
C LEU A 64 9.64 -7.94 -5.26
N VAL A 65 8.58 -7.90 -4.46
CA VAL A 65 8.59 -7.17 -3.18
C VAL A 65 9.59 -7.76 -2.19
N GLY A 66 9.76 -9.09 -2.19
CA GLY A 66 10.77 -9.76 -1.37
C GLY A 66 12.20 -9.37 -1.75
N LYS A 67 12.50 -9.25 -3.05
CA LYS A 67 13.82 -8.80 -3.53
C LYS A 67 14.04 -7.32 -3.22
N MET A 68 13.04 -6.48 -3.48
CA MET A 68 13.10 -5.06 -3.13
C MET A 68 13.35 -4.86 -1.64
N ARG A 69 12.75 -5.68 -0.76
CA ARG A 69 12.99 -5.63 0.69
C ARG A 69 14.43 -5.95 1.06
N LYS A 70 15.05 -6.93 0.42
CA LYS A 70 16.48 -7.24 0.63
C LYS A 70 17.37 -6.08 0.19
N ILE A 71 17.15 -5.52 -1.01
CA ILE A 71 17.90 -4.36 -1.52
C ILE A 71 17.71 -3.14 -0.59
N GLN A 72 16.49 -2.92 -0.10
CA GLN A 72 16.18 -1.84 0.86
C GLN A 72 16.97 -2.02 2.16
N SER A 73 17.00 -3.24 2.71
CA SER A 73 17.69 -3.55 3.96
C SER A 73 19.21 -3.40 3.85
N ALA A 74 19.76 -3.55 2.63
CA ALA A 74 21.16 -3.26 2.32
C ALA A 74 21.45 -1.75 2.11
N GLY A 75 20.44 -0.88 2.14
CA GLY A 75 20.60 0.58 1.93
C GLY A 75 20.75 1.00 0.46
N ASN A 76 20.42 0.11 -0.48
CA ASN A 76 20.69 0.30 -1.91
C ASN A 76 19.46 0.80 -2.72
N ILE A 77 18.36 1.11 -2.03
CA ILE A 77 17.24 1.86 -2.62
C ILE A 77 17.37 3.32 -2.23
N GLY A 78 17.56 4.19 -3.24
CA GLY A 78 17.51 5.64 -3.11
C GLY A 78 16.28 6.20 -3.82
N LEU A 79 15.72 7.28 -3.26
CA LEU A 79 14.68 8.07 -3.92
C LEU A 79 15.23 9.45 -4.23
N ARG A 80 14.95 9.96 -5.42
CA ARG A 80 15.12 11.36 -5.78
C ARG A 80 13.79 11.91 -6.25
N ILE A 81 13.21 12.83 -5.48
CA ILE A 81 12.04 13.59 -5.92
C ILE A 81 12.55 14.85 -6.61
N THR A 82 12.23 15.01 -7.88
CA THR A 82 12.55 16.22 -8.64
C THR A 82 11.28 17.02 -8.89
N ALA A 83 11.30 18.30 -8.51
CA ALA A 83 10.26 19.22 -8.94
C ALA A 83 10.58 19.62 -10.38
N LYS A 84 9.78 19.19 -11.35
CA LYS A 84 9.81 19.83 -12.67
C LYS A 84 9.10 21.19 -12.53
N SER A 85 9.67 22.21 -13.16
CA SER A 85 9.26 23.61 -13.01
C SER A 85 7.81 23.88 -13.46
N LYS A 86 7.18 24.86 -12.79
CA LYS A 86 5.94 25.61 -13.10
C LYS A 86 4.63 24.82 -13.32
N ASP A 87 4.65 23.59 -13.81
CA ASP A 87 3.48 22.71 -13.86
C ASP A 87 3.59 21.61 -12.82
N LYS A 88 2.54 21.47 -12.01
CA LYS A 88 2.51 20.88 -10.66
C LYS A 88 2.71 19.36 -10.57
N GLU A 89 3.47 18.72 -11.46
CA GLU A 89 3.78 17.29 -11.36
C GLU A 89 5.17 17.06 -10.76
N GLN A 90 5.19 16.49 -9.55
CA GLN A 90 6.42 15.98 -8.95
C GLN A 90 6.86 14.74 -9.74
N ALA A 91 8.03 14.81 -10.37
CA ALA A 91 8.63 13.65 -11.01
C ALA A 91 9.44 12.90 -9.95
N ALA A 92 8.99 11.71 -9.59
CA ALA A 92 9.73 10.83 -8.70
C ALA A 92 10.68 9.95 -9.52
N VAL A 93 11.93 9.84 -9.09
CA VAL A 93 12.96 9.00 -9.70
C VAL A 93 13.42 8.00 -8.66
N MET A 94 13.22 6.71 -8.95
CA MET A 94 13.77 5.65 -8.14
C MET A 94 15.20 5.37 -8.60
N VAL A 95 16.13 5.37 -7.66
CA VAL A 95 17.54 5.10 -7.89
C VAL A 95 17.90 3.79 -7.23
N LEU A 96 18.23 2.78 -8.04
CA LEU A 96 18.87 1.57 -7.54
C LEU A 96 20.37 1.81 -7.55
N ARG A 97 20.94 2.03 -6.36
CA ARG A 97 22.37 2.33 -6.23
C ARG A 97 23.18 1.14 -6.72
N ALA A 98 24.34 1.43 -7.34
CA ALA A 98 25.32 0.39 -7.64
C ALA A 98 25.65 -0.35 -6.34
N PRO A 99 25.34 -1.65 -6.25
CA PRO A 99 25.57 -2.41 -5.03
C PRO A 99 27.06 -2.57 -4.77
N ARG A 100 27.42 -2.77 -3.50
CA ARG A 100 28.82 -2.97 -3.06
C ARG A 100 29.19 -4.45 -2.95
N ASP A 101 28.21 -5.33 -3.12
CA ASP A 101 28.32 -6.77 -2.95
C ASP A 101 27.61 -7.52 -4.11
N PRO A 102 28.10 -8.73 -4.50
CA PRO A 102 27.53 -9.49 -5.61
C PRO A 102 26.08 -9.95 -5.40
N GLU A 103 25.67 -10.18 -4.15
CA GLU A 103 24.30 -10.63 -3.83
C GLU A 103 23.29 -9.54 -4.20
N THR A 104 23.54 -8.30 -3.77
CA THR A 104 22.65 -7.18 -4.04
C THR A 104 22.67 -6.76 -5.52
N GLU A 105 23.78 -7.02 -6.23
CA GLU A 105 23.84 -6.88 -7.69
C GLU A 105 22.91 -7.86 -8.40
N SER A 106 22.98 -9.13 -8.02
CA SER A 106 22.09 -10.16 -8.56
C SER A 106 20.62 -9.84 -8.26
N LEU A 107 20.30 -9.42 -7.05
CA LEU A 107 18.94 -9.01 -6.68
C LEU A 107 18.45 -7.81 -7.51
N SER A 108 19.31 -6.81 -7.73
CA SER A 108 18.98 -5.63 -8.53
C SER A 108 18.74 -5.97 -10.00
N ALA A 109 19.56 -6.87 -10.56
CA ALA A 109 19.37 -7.39 -11.92
C ALA A 109 18.07 -8.17 -12.06
N GLU A 110 17.71 -8.99 -11.06
CA GLU A 110 16.44 -9.72 -11.05
C GLU A 110 15.23 -8.78 -10.94
N VAL A 111 15.29 -7.73 -10.11
CA VAL A 111 14.24 -6.70 -10.04
C VAL A 111 14.07 -6.01 -11.38
N ARG A 112 15.17 -5.62 -12.05
CA ARG A 112 15.11 -5.03 -13.40
C ARG A 112 14.47 -5.98 -14.40
N LYS A 113 14.83 -7.26 -14.36
CA LYS A 113 14.27 -8.29 -15.23
C LYS A 113 12.76 -8.45 -15.01
N ILE A 114 12.33 -8.57 -13.76
CA ILE A 114 10.91 -8.73 -13.40
C ILE A 114 10.10 -7.53 -13.90
N LEU A 115 10.61 -6.32 -13.70
CA LEU A 115 9.93 -5.08 -14.11
C LEU A 115 10.09 -4.74 -15.61
N GLY A 116 10.82 -5.53 -16.38
CA GLY A 116 11.08 -5.24 -17.80
C GLY A 116 11.92 -3.99 -18.05
N LEU A 117 12.78 -3.62 -17.10
CA LEU A 117 13.60 -2.41 -17.14
C LEU A 117 14.90 -2.61 -17.92
N ASP A 118 15.55 -1.50 -18.26
CA ASP A 118 16.88 -1.49 -18.86
C ASP A 118 17.90 -2.08 -17.87
N PRO A 119 18.61 -3.18 -18.22
CA PRO A 119 19.54 -3.83 -17.32
C PRO A 119 20.75 -2.95 -16.96
N ALA A 120 21.11 -1.95 -17.78
CA ALA A 120 22.24 -1.07 -17.54
C ALA A 120 21.89 0.21 -16.77
N ALA A 121 20.61 0.56 -16.68
CA ALA A 121 20.17 1.81 -16.06
C ALA A 121 20.09 1.71 -14.52
N ASN A 122 20.51 2.75 -13.81
CA ASN A 122 20.42 2.83 -12.34
C ASN A 122 19.35 3.82 -11.85
N GLU A 123 18.76 4.58 -12.77
CA GLU A 123 17.74 5.58 -12.48
C GLU A 123 16.50 5.31 -13.33
N PHE A 124 15.33 5.28 -12.69
CA PHE A 124 14.05 4.99 -13.32
C PHE A 124 13.02 6.04 -12.93
N ASN A 125 12.31 6.57 -13.92
CA ASN A 125 11.21 7.48 -13.67
C ASN A 125 10.03 6.69 -13.09
N VAL A 126 9.46 7.15 -11.98
CA VAL A 126 8.25 6.57 -11.42
C VAL A 126 7.06 7.39 -11.88
N VAL A 127 6.11 6.71 -12.51
CA VAL A 127 4.90 7.32 -13.09
C VAL A 127 3.66 6.65 -12.52
N TYR A 128 2.56 7.40 -12.46
CA TYR A 128 1.26 6.82 -12.12
C TYR A 128 0.68 6.11 -13.35
N GLY A 129 0.37 4.82 -13.20
CA GLY A 129 -0.22 4.00 -14.26
C GLY A 129 0.10 2.51 -14.13
N ALA A 130 -0.62 1.68 -14.87
CA ALA A 130 -0.43 0.23 -14.89
C ALA A 130 0.74 -0.20 -15.79
N ILE A 131 0.88 0.45 -16.95
CA ILE A 131 1.77 0.04 -18.03
C ILE A 131 2.86 1.12 -18.24
N PRO A 132 4.15 0.75 -18.25
CA PRO A 132 5.24 1.69 -18.52
C PRO A 132 5.31 1.99 -20.02
N ARG A 133 5.78 3.20 -20.39
CA ARG A 133 5.93 3.57 -21.81
C ARG A 133 7.23 3.04 -22.42
N ASN A 134 8.23 2.76 -21.59
CA ASN A 134 9.57 2.35 -22.00
C ASN A 134 10.30 1.63 -20.85
N LYS A 135 11.53 1.18 -21.10
CA LYS A 135 12.35 0.43 -20.15
C LYS A 135 13.03 1.30 -19.07
N GLN A 136 12.77 2.61 -19.07
CA GLN A 136 13.27 3.58 -18.09
C GLN A 136 12.16 4.08 -17.15
N GLU A 137 10.98 3.46 -17.18
CA GLU A 137 9.83 3.80 -16.36
C GLU A 137 9.38 2.65 -15.44
N ILE A 138 9.09 3.00 -14.19
CA ILE A 138 8.34 2.18 -13.25
C ILE A 138 6.94 2.80 -13.15
N ALA A 139 5.97 2.19 -13.82
CA ALA A 139 4.57 2.52 -13.73
C ALA A 139 3.96 1.87 -12.49
N ILE A 140 3.41 2.67 -11.58
CA ILE A 140 2.75 2.22 -10.37
C ILE A 140 1.29 2.64 -10.41
N LEU A 141 0.38 1.67 -10.44
CA LEU A 141 -1.04 1.90 -10.19
C LEU A 141 -1.26 1.77 -8.68
N THR A 142 -1.66 2.87 -8.06
CA THR A 142 -1.80 2.96 -6.60
C THR A 142 -3.26 2.81 -6.18
N ARG A 143 -3.48 2.37 -4.95
CA ARG A 143 -4.79 2.28 -4.34
C ARG A 143 -5.19 3.61 -3.72
N SER A 144 -6.48 3.88 -3.71
CA SER A 144 -7.12 4.83 -2.81
C SER A 144 -7.18 4.29 -1.38
N PHE A 145 -7.39 5.17 -0.41
CA PHE A 145 -7.54 4.71 0.98
C PHE A 145 -8.79 3.83 1.17
N LEU A 146 -9.87 4.13 0.44
CA LEU A 146 -11.08 3.29 0.45
C LEU A 146 -10.76 1.85 -0.03
N GLU A 147 -10.00 1.70 -1.11
CA GLU A 147 -9.58 0.38 -1.59
C GLU A 147 -8.67 -0.34 -0.60
N ILE A 148 -7.78 0.38 0.10
CA ILE A 148 -6.96 -0.19 1.18
C ILE A 148 -7.86 -0.77 2.28
N ILE A 149 -8.84 0.01 2.75
CA ILE A 149 -9.77 -0.45 3.81
C ILE A 149 -10.63 -1.62 3.33
N ILE A 150 -11.13 -1.60 2.10
CA ILE A 150 -11.91 -2.71 1.52
C ILE A 150 -11.06 -3.99 1.47
N ASP A 151 -9.82 -3.89 1.00
CA ASP A 151 -8.90 -5.03 0.94
C ASP A 151 -8.59 -5.60 2.34
N GLN A 152 -8.29 -4.74 3.31
CA GLN A 152 -8.02 -5.21 4.68
C GLN A 152 -9.28 -5.79 5.34
N ALA A 153 -10.46 -5.20 5.10
CA ALA A 153 -11.73 -5.68 5.63
C ALA A 153 -12.08 -7.10 5.15
N ALA A 154 -11.66 -7.47 3.94
CA ALA A 154 -11.86 -8.81 3.40
C ALA A 154 -11.17 -9.90 4.23
N SER A 155 -10.12 -9.56 4.97
CA SER A 155 -9.36 -10.50 5.81
C SER A 155 -9.88 -10.61 7.25
N ILE A 156 -10.94 -9.88 7.62
CA ILE A 156 -11.54 -9.96 8.97
C ILE A 156 -12.14 -11.34 9.18
N GLU A 157 -11.83 -11.98 10.31
CA GLU A 157 -12.43 -13.25 10.73
C GLU A 157 -13.87 -13.00 11.18
N VAL A 158 -14.83 -13.15 10.27
CA VAL A 158 -16.24 -12.90 10.53
C VAL A 158 -16.93 -14.16 11.09
N PRO A 159 -17.95 -14.01 11.96
CA PRO A 159 -18.69 -15.17 12.46
C PRO A 159 -19.37 -15.94 11.34
N GLU A 160 -19.27 -17.27 11.35
CA GLU A 160 -19.90 -18.14 10.33
C GLU A 160 -21.42 -17.93 10.24
N ALA A 161 -22.09 -17.66 11.38
CA ALA A 161 -23.51 -17.33 11.39
C ALA A 161 -23.85 -16.09 10.54
N HIS A 162 -23.00 -15.07 10.55
CA HIS A 162 -23.21 -13.87 9.71
C HIS A 162 -23.06 -14.19 8.22
N VAL A 163 -22.18 -15.13 7.86
CA VAL A 163 -22.01 -15.61 6.49
C VAL A 163 -23.22 -16.43 6.05
N ALA A 164 -23.67 -17.38 6.87
CA ALA A 164 -24.83 -18.22 6.60
C ALA A 164 -26.12 -17.39 6.41
N GLU A 165 -26.27 -16.33 7.19
CA GLU A 165 -27.39 -15.37 7.08
C GLU A 165 -27.21 -14.33 5.95
N LYS A 166 -26.13 -14.40 5.16
CA LYS A 166 -25.80 -13.46 4.07
C LYS A 166 -25.65 -12.00 4.53
N ARG A 167 -25.27 -11.78 5.79
CA ARG A 167 -25.00 -10.43 6.35
C ARG A 167 -23.63 -9.90 5.93
N VAL A 168 -22.70 -10.79 5.63
CA VAL A 168 -21.33 -10.50 5.22
C VAL A 168 -20.86 -11.61 4.29
N ILE A 169 -19.90 -11.29 3.42
CA ILE A 169 -19.21 -12.33 2.63
C ILE A 169 -18.24 -13.13 3.52
N PRO A 170 -17.88 -14.36 3.13
CA PRO A 170 -16.85 -15.12 3.83
C PRO A 170 -15.51 -14.37 3.88
N THR A 171 -14.74 -14.59 4.96
CA THR A 171 -13.37 -14.11 5.07
C THR A 171 -12.54 -14.58 3.88
N PHE A 172 -11.88 -13.65 3.20
CA PHE A 172 -10.99 -13.94 2.08
C PHE A 172 -9.73 -14.64 2.59
N VAL A 173 -9.41 -15.79 1.98
CA VAL A 173 -8.20 -16.57 2.27
C VAL A 173 -7.33 -16.58 1.03
N GLU A 174 -6.21 -15.87 1.10
CA GLU A 174 -5.22 -15.89 0.04
C GLU A 174 -4.42 -17.20 0.08
N LYS A 175 -4.07 -17.72 -1.10
CA LYS A 175 -3.27 -18.93 -1.25
C LYS A 175 -2.17 -18.73 -2.30
N THR A 176 -1.05 -19.42 -2.10
CA THR A 176 0.01 -19.55 -3.11
C THR A 176 -0.50 -20.36 -4.31
N THR A 177 0.29 -20.40 -5.40
CA THR A 177 0.05 -21.29 -6.53
C THR A 177 0.08 -22.78 -6.14
N THR A 178 0.79 -23.13 -5.06
CA THR A 178 0.85 -24.48 -4.48
C THR A 178 -0.29 -24.77 -3.50
N GLY A 179 -1.18 -23.79 -3.24
CA GLY A 179 -2.36 -23.94 -2.39
C GLY A 179 -2.13 -23.66 -0.89
N GLU A 180 -0.92 -23.26 -0.51
CA GLU A 180 -0.58 -22.90 0.87
C GLU A 180 -1.24 -21.59 1.26
N LYS A 181 -1.77 -21.49 2.49
CA LYS A 181 -2.42 -20.27 2.96
C LYS A 181 -1.39 -19.17 3.19
N ILE A 182 -1.62 -18.00 2.60
CA ILE A 182 -0.85 -16.80 2.89
C ILE A 182 -1.52 -16.10 4.08
N PRO A 183 -0.81 -15.86 5.19
CA PRO A 183 -1.39 -15.17 6.34
C PRO A 183 -1.76 -13.72 5.96
N PRO A 184 -2.87 -13.19 6.51
CA PRO A 184 -3.23 -11.80 6.26
C PRO A 184 -2.20 -10.86 6.89
N LEU A 185 -2.12 -9.62 6.39
CA LEU A 185 -1.20 -8.63 6.92
C LEU A 185 -1.62 -8.15 8.31
N ILE A 186 -2.93 -8.12 8.56
CA ILE A 186 -3.57 -7.79 9.82
C ILE A 186 -4.58 -8.89 10.17
N ARG A 187 -4.57 -9.32 11.42
CA ARG A 187 -5.52 -10.30 11.94
C ARG A 187 -6.53 -9.61 12.85
N ILE A 188 -7.75 -9.48 12.36
CA ILE A 188 -8.88 -8.96 13.13
C ILE A 188 -9.81 -10.12 13.42
N GLN A 189 -9.87 -10.49 14.70
CA GLN A 189 -10.65 -11.62 15.21
C GLN A 189 -12.07 -11.18 15.57
N SER A 190 -12.98 -12.14 15.72
CA SER A 190 -14.31 -11.87 16.26
C SER A 190 -14.70 -12.81 17.40
N SER A 191 -15.42 -12.28 18.38
CA SER A 191 -15.92 -13.03 19.55
C SER A 191 -17.27 -12.49 20.02
N ARG A 192 -18.10 -13.32 20.66
CA ARG A 192 -19.37 -12.86 21.27
C ARG A 192 -19.12 -12.09 22.56
N GLU A 193 -18.15 -12.54 23.35
CA GLU A 193 -17.72 -11.91 24.59
C GLU A 193 -16.58 -10.95 24.32
N LYS A 194 -16.44 -9.96 25.21
CA LYS A 194 -15.37 -8.98 25.11
C LYS A 194 -14.03 -9.68 25.42
N PRO A 195 -13.01 -9.58 24.55
CA PRO A 195 -11.69 -10.12 24.84
C PRO A 195 -11.03 -9.39 26.03
N GLU A 196 -10.32 -10.14 26.87
CA GLU A 196 -9.56 -9.59 28.02
C GLU A 196 -8.32 -8.83 27.53
N ASP A 197 -7.46 -9.49 26.73
CA ASP A 197 -6.18 -8.96 26.24
C ASP A 197 -6.26 -8.43 24.79
N ALA A 198 -7.20 -7.54 24.52
CA ALA A 198 -7.29 -6.87 23.21
C ALA A 198 -6.53 -5.54 23.21
N PHE A 199 -5.67 -5.36 22.21
CA PHE A 199 -5.06 -4.06 21.92
C PHE A 199 -6.13 -3.01 21.58
N ILE A 200 -7.08 -3.41 20.74
CA ILE A 200 -8.26 -2.62 20.40
C ILE A 200 -9.44 -3.56 20.19
N SER A 201 -10.63 -3.13 20.60
CA SER A 201 -11.88 -3.86 20.36
C SER A 201 -13.02 -2.90 20.04
N VAL A 202 -13.88 -3.31 19.11
CA VAL A 202 -15.10 -2.59 18.74
C VAL A 202 -16.28 -3.55 18.78
N ARG A 203 -17.36 -3.19 19.47
CA ARG A 203 -18.61 -3.96 19.47
C ARG A 203 -19.50 -3.51 18.32
N TYR A 204 -19.88 -4.44 17.46
CA TYR A 204 -20.82 -4.23 16.37
C TYR A 204 -21.80 -5.40 16.27
N ARG A 205 -23.12 -5.12 16.31
CA ARG A 205 -24.19 -6.13 16.24
C ARG A 205 -23.98 -7.33 17.19
N ASN A 206 -23.68 -7.07 18.45
CA ASN A 206 -23.44 -8.08 19.50
C ASN A 206 -22.23 -9.00 19.27
N VAL A 207 -21.29 -8.58 18.42
CA VAL A 207 -20.01 -9.24 18.20
C VAL A 207 -18.91 -8.21 18.46
N TYR A 208 -17.84 -8.63 19.12
CA TYR A 208 -16.61 -7.87 19.27
C TYR A 208 -15.68 -8.21 18.12
N PHE A 209 -15.16 -7.19 17.44
CA PHE A 209 -14.06 -7.30 16.49
C PHE A 209 -12.82 -6.71 17.13
N TRP A 210 -11.69 -7.42 17.09
CA TRP A 210 -10.54 -7.06 17.91
C TRP A 210 -9.20 -7.51 17.34
N ILE A 211 -8.14 -6.85 17.79
CA ILE A 211 -6.74 -7.22 17.54
C ILE A 211 -6.16 -7.69 18.87
N ASP A 212 -5.49 -8.84 18.86
CA ASP A 212 -4.83 -9.42 20.02
C ASP A 212 -3.63 -8.55 20.44
N ASP A 213 -3.50 -8.24 21.74
CA ASP A 213 -2.37 -7.46 22.22
C ASP A 213 -1.03 -8.20 22.11
N ARG A 214 -1.04 -9.51 21.88
CA ARG A 214 0.17 -10.29 21.62
C ARG A 214 0.54 -10.36 20.14
N ASP A 215 -0.17 -9.64 19.27
CA ASP A 215 0.11 -9.58 17.84
C ASP A 215 0.78 -8.25 17.44
N PRO A 216 2.12 -8.14 17.56
CA PRO A 216 2.84 -6.93 17.18
C PRO A 216 2.75 -6.61 15.68
N LYS A 217 2.54 -7.61 14.81
CA LYS A 217 2.43 -7.40 13.36
C LYS A 217 1.13 -6.67 13.04
N SER A 218 0.01 -7.17 13.58
CA SER A 218 -1.29 -6.52 13.41
C SER A 218 -1.34 -5.13 14.04
N LYS A 219 -0.72 -4.93 15.22
CA LYS A 219 -0.59 -3.60 15.86
C LYS A 219 0.19 -2.61 15.00
N SER A 220 1.28 -3.05 14.40
CA SER A 220 2.12 -2.23 13.52
C SER A 220 1.36 -1.83 12.26
N LEU A 221 0.67 -2.78 11.61
CA LEU A 221 -0.14 -2.45 10.43
C LEU A 221 -1.33 -1.55 10.79
N PHE A 222 -2.04 -1.80 11.89
CA PHE A 222 -3.13 -0.94 12.32
C PHE A 222 -2.66 0.52 12.53
N SER A 223 -1.51 0.70 13.19
CA SER A 223 -0.90 2.02 13.38
C SER A 223 -0.48 2.66 12.06
N PHE A 224 0.03 1.86 11.11
CA PHE A 224 0.35 2.32 9.76
C PHE A 224 -0.89 2.79 8.99
N LEU A 225 -2.00 2.06 9.07
CA LEU A 225 -3.28 2.44 8.46
C LEU A 225 -3.84 3.74 9.06
N LEU A 226 -3.75 3.91 10.39
CA LEU A 226 -4.09 5.17 11.04
C LEU A 226 -3.22 6.32 10.52
N PHE A 227 -1.90 6.12 10.42
CA PHE A 227 -1.01 7.12 9.87
C PHE A 227 -1.37 7.50 8.42
N ILE A 228 -1.60 6.52 7.54
CA ILE A 228 -2.04 6.78 6.15
C ILE A 228 -3.36 7.56 6.13
N SER A 229 -4.32 7.25 7.01
CA SER A 229 -5.59 7.97 7.07
C SER A 229 -5.40 9.48 7.29
N THR A 230 -4.44 9.86 8.14
CA THR A 230 -4.10 11.28 8.39
C THR A 230 -3.43 11.95 7.18
N LEU A 231 -2.66 11.22 6.38
CA LEU A 231 -2.09 11.73 5.14
C LEU A 231 -3.18 12.01 4.09
N VAL A 232 -4.20 11.16 4.04
CA VAL A 232 -5.33 11.30 3.12
C VAL A 232 -6.20 12.50 3.51
N GLU A 233 -6.41 12.74 4.80
CA GLU A 233 -7.12 13.92 5.29
C GLU A 233 -6.37 15.24 5.00
N THR A 234 -5.04 15.22 5.00
CA THR A 234 -4.23 16.44 4.80
C THR A 234 -3.88 16.72 3.32
N GLY A 235 -4.28 15.84 2.40
CA GLY A 235 -3.76 15.74 1.03
C GLY A 235 -4.12 16.84 0.03
N GLU A 236 -5.11 17.70 0.30
CA GLU A 236 -5.38 18.86 -0.57
C GLU A 236 -5.00 20.17 0.11
N LYS A 237 -4.00 20.86 -0.44
CA LYS A 237 -3.79 22.29 -0.21
C LYS A 237 -5.10 23.00 -0.55
N GLY A 238 -5.79 23.50 0.47
CA GLY A 238 -6.87 24.47 0.29
C GLY A 238 -6.38 25.67 -0.53
N PRO A 239 -7.29 26.49 -1.10
CA PRO A 239 -6.89 27.69 -1.81
C PRO A 239 -5.93 28.50 -0.94
N ALA A 240 -4.81 28.93 -1.54
CA ALA A 240 -3.81 29.75 -0.84
C ALA A 240 -4.51 30.95 -0.17
N PRO A 241 -4.05 31.38 1.03
CA PRO A 241 -4.68 32.51 1.72
C PRO A 241 -4.73 33.71 0.79
N VAL A 242 -5.95 34.15 0.46
CA VAL A 242 -6.15 35.37 -0.32
C VAL A 242 -5.89 36.53 0.64
N VAL A 243 -4.74 37.16 0.50
CA VAL A 243 -4.43 38.42 1.17
C VAL A 243 -5.20 39.51 0.41
N THR A 244 -6.40 39.85 0.87
CA THR A 244 -7.07 41.07 0.43
C THR A 244 -6.51 42.24 1.22
N ILE A 245 -5.65 43.03 0.59
CA ILE A 245 -5.26 44.35 1.10
C ILE A 245 -6.47 45.28 0.91
N PRO A 246 -7.00 45.92 1.96
CA PRO A 246 -8.05 46.93 1.79
C PRO A 246 -7.48 48.12 1.03
N THR A 247 -8.07 48.47 -0.11
CA THR A 247 -7.88 49.79 -0.72
C THR A 247 -8.86 50.75 -0.04
N ASN A 248 -8.31 51.72 0.68
CA ASN A 248 -9.06 52.88 1.18
C ASN A 248 -9.67 53.68 0.03
#